data_AF-A0A6N6KCY0-F1
#
_entry.id   AF-A0A6N6KCY0-F1
#
_cell.length_a   1.000
_cell.length_b   1.000
_cell.length_c   1.000
_cell.angle_alpha   90.00
_cell.angle_beta   90.00
_cell.angle_gamma   90.00
#
_symmetry.space_group_name_H-M   'P 1'
#
loop_
_entity.id
_entity.type
_entity.pdbx_description
1 polymer ?
#
loop_
_entity_poly.entity_id
_entity_poly.type
_entity_poly.pdbx_seq_one_letter_code
_entity_poly.pdbx_strand_id
1 'polypeptide(L)'
;MLPKLPKNKKVAILIIVINGWWIYEFAWLWHAYHFSSLLFLIMYPDWIMALNITVGFLGIIIGVALFFDKLTIRRALWLDGTLLGGTFLLSNLMVSGF
;
A
#
# COMPACT_ATOMS: atom_id res chain seq x y z
N MET A 1 21.87 -10.41 -24.40
CA MET A 1 20.54 -9.77 -24.25
C MET A 1 19.87 -10.37 -23.03
N LEU A 2 19.44 -9.55 -22.05
CA LEU A 2 18.68 -10.08 -20.91
C LEU A 2 17.30 -10.56 -21.38
N PRO A 3 16.81 -11.73 -20.92
CA PRO A 3 15.49 -12.22 -21.31
C PRO A 3 14.41 -11.24 -20.86
N LYS A 4 13.43 -10.96 -21.74
CA LYS A 4 12.31 -10.08 -21.41
C LYS A 4 11.45 -10.74 -20.32
N LEU A 5 11.21 -10.03 -19.22
CA LEU A 5 10.31 -10.47 -18.15
C LEU A 5 8.88 -10.67 -18.68
N PRO A 6 8.19 -11.77 -18.30
CA PRO A 6 6.77 -11.98 -18.57
C PRO A 6 5.91 -10.83 -18.03
N LYS A 7 4.78 -10.57 -18.70
CA LYS A 7 3.84 -9.50 -18.32
C LYS A 7 3.39 -9.62 -16.85
N ASN A 8 3.07 -10.84 -16.38
CA ASN A 8 2.67 -11.09 -14.98
C ASN A 8 3.74 -10.62 -14.00
N LYS A 9 5.01 -10.94 -14.24
CA LYS A 9 6.13 -10.56 -13.37
C LYS A 9 6.37 -9.06 -13.33
N LYS A 10 6.20 -8.37 -14.47
CA LYS A 10 6.29 -6.89 -14.51
C LYS A 10 5.19 -6.25 -13.65
N VAL A 11 3.96 -6.73 -13.78
CA VAL A 11 2.82 -6.23 -12.98
C VAL A 11 3.01 -6.56 -11.50
N ALA A 12 3.50 -7.75 -11.18
CA ALA A 12 3.81 -8.16 -9.80
C ALA A 12 4.84 -7.23 -9.15
N ILE A 13 5.95 -6.95 -9.84
CA ILE A 13 6.97 -6.01 -9.36
C ILE A 13 6.36 -4.64 -9.11
N LEU A 14 5.52 -4.15 -10.02
CA LEU A 14 4.84 -2.86 -9.86
C LEU A 14 3.95 -2.84 -8.61
N ILE A 15 3.14 -3.88 -8.38
CA ILE A 15 2.30 -4.02 -7.17
C ILE A 15 3.17 -3.99 -5.92
N ILE A 16 4.28 -4.75 -5.90
CA ILE A 16 5.19 -4.79 -4.75
C ILE A 16 5.80 -3.41 -4.47
N VAL A 17 6.27 -2.71 -5.51
CA VAL A 17 6.89 -1.39 -5.37
C VAL A 17 5.88 -0.35 -4.86
N ILE A 18 4.67 -0.33 -5.43
CA ILE A 18 3.60 0.60 -5.00
C ILE A 18 3.26 0.37 -3.53
N ASN A 19 3.08 -0.89 -3.13
CA ASN A 19 2.75 -1.21 -1.74
C ASN A 19 3.93 -0.97 -0.78
N GLY A 20 5.16 -1.22 -1.20
CA GLY A 20 6.35 -0.87 -0.42
C GLY A 20 6.46 0.64 -0.18
N TRP A 21 6.17 1.45 -1.20
CA TRP A 21 6.07 2.89 -1.05
C TRP A 21 4.92 3.30 -0.11
N TRP A 22 3.74 2.66 -0.23
CA TRP A 22 2.61 2.90 0.67
C TRP A 22 2.97 2.65 2.14
N ILE A 23 3.64 1.52 2.44
CA ILE A 23 4.13 1.22 3.79
C ILE A 23 5.08 2.32 4.26
N TYR A 24 6.04 2.72 3.41
CA TYR A 24 7.01 3.74 3.75
C TYR A 24 6.35 5.06 4.14
N GLU A 25 5.40 5.56 3.34
CA GLU A 25 4.69 6.81 3.60
C GLU A 25 3.97 6.79 4.96
N PHE A 26 3.20 5.74 5.24
CA PHE A 26 2.45 5.65 6.51
C PHE A 26 3.35 5.37 7.72
N ALA A 27 4.43 4.61 7.55
CA ALA A 27 5.42 4.39 8.61
C ALA A 27 6.20 5.68 8.93
N TRP A 28 6.55 6.45 7.90
CA TRP A 28 7.20 7.74 8.06
C TRP A 28 6.27 8.75 8.74
N LEU A 29 4.99 8.83 8.32
CA LEU A 29 3.98 9.68 8.97
C LEU A 29 3.80 9.31 10.44
N TRP A 30 3.67 8.02 10.75
CA TRP A 30 3.57 7.56 12.13
C TRP A 30 4.78 8.02 12.94
N HIS A 31 5.99 7.78 12.42
CA HIS A 31 7.22 8.20 13.09
C HIS A 31 7.23 9.71 13.32
N ALA A 32 6.86 10.50 12.31
CA ALA A 32 6.83 11.95 12.40
C ALA A 32 5.82 12.44 13.45
N TYR A 33 4.64 11.81 13.57
CA TYR A 33 3.63 12.21 14.55
C TYR A 33 4.05 11.99 16.00
N HIS A 34 4.89 10.98 16.26
CA HIS A 34 5.21 10.55 17.62
C HIS A 34 6.62 10.93 18.08
N PHE A 35 7.56 11.06 17.14
CA PHE A 35 8.98 11.19 17.44
C PHE A 35 9.62 12.42 16.80
N SER A 36 8.85 13.25 16.10
CA SER A 36 9.34 14.51 15.53
C SER A 36 8.55 15.70 16.07
N SER A 37 9.17 16.88 16.05
CA SER A 37 8.54 18.14 16.45
C SER A 37 7.79 18.82 15.29
N LEU A 38 7.45 18.07 14.23
CA LEU A 38 6.75 18.61 13.07
C LEU A 38 5.28 18.84 13.42
N LEU A 39 4.77 20.04 13.11
CA LEU A 39 3.35 20.35 13.17
C LEU A 39 2.67 19.96 11.86
N PHE A 40 1.63 19.15 11.96
CA PHE A 40 0.82 18.73 10.82
C PHE A 40 -0.54 19.45 10.85
N LEU A 41 -0.94 20.04 9.72
CA LEU A 41 -2.27 20.66 9.58
C LEU A 41 -3.39 19.62 9.64
N ILE A 42 -3.09 18.41 9.17
CA ILE A 42 -4.00 17.26 9.10
C ILE A 42 -3.26 16.06 9.67
N MET A 43 -3.88 15.36 10.63
CA MET A 43 -3.34 14.15 11.22
C MET A 43 -4.28 12.97 10.99
N TYR A 44 -3.71 11.85 10.56
CA TYR A 44 -4.42 10.58 10.52
C TYR A 44 -4.43 9.96 11.92
N PRO A 45 -5.53 9.35 12.38
CA PRO A 45 -5.53 8.54 13.58
C PRO A 45 -4.53 7.40 13.50
N ASP A 46 -3.91 7.03 14.63
CA ASP A 46 -2.86 5.98 14.65
C ASP A 46 -3.33 4.64 14.11
N TRP A 47 -4.56 4.25 14.42
CA TRP A 47 -5.14 3.01 13.92
C TRP A 47 -5.34 3.02 12.40
N ILE A 48 -5.56 4.20 11.78
CA ILE A 48 -5.61 4.35 10.32
C ILE A 48 -4.22 4.14 9.72
N MET A 49 -3.18 4.68 10.36
CA MET A 49 -1.80 4.46 9.89
C MET A 49 -1.41 2.97 9.99
N ALA A 50 -1.73 2.31 11.11
CA ALA A 50 -1.55 0.87 11.29
C ALA A 50 -2.27 0.04 10.23
N LEU A 51 -3.52 0.41 9.93
CA LEU A 51 -4.32 -0.25 8.91
C LEU A 51 -3.69 -0.13 7.52
N ASN A 52 -3.25 1.07 7.13
CA ASN A 52 -2.62 1.32 5.84
C ASN A 52 -1.28 0.55 5.69
N ILE A 53 -0.46 0.53 6.74
CA ILE A 53 0.78 -0.27 6.76
C ILE A 53 0.46 -1.75 6.58
N THR A 54 -0.53 -2.26 7.33
CA THR A 54 -0.97 -3.66 7.24
C THR A 54 -1.47 -3.99 5.83
N VAL A 55 -2.26 -3.12 5.23
CA VAL A 55 -2.74 -3.28 3.85
C VAL A 55 -1.59 -3.27 2.84
N GLY A 56 -0.60 -2.40 3.00
CA GLY A 56 0.60 -2.43 2.17
C GLY A 56 1.31 -3.79 2.23
N PHE A 57 1.45 -4.38 3.42
CA PHE A 57 2.01 -5.74 3.53
C PHE A 57 1.16 -6.80 2.82
N LEU A 58 -0.17 -6.72 2.91
CA LEU A 58 -1.07 -7.62 2.17
C LEU A 58 -0.94 -7.43 0.66
N GLY A 59 -0.78 -6.20 0.17
CA GLY A 59 -0.53 -5.92 -1.24
C GLY A 59 0.81 -6.47 -1.74
N ILE A 60 1.87 -6.43 -0.91
CA ILE A 60 3.13 -7.13 -1.21
C ILE A 60 2.89 -8.64 -1.33
N ILE A 61 2.13 -9.26 -0.42
CA ILE A 61 1.80 -10.70 -0.50
C ILE A 61 1.05 -11.02 -1.80
N ILE A 62 0.10 -10.17 -2.22
CA ILE A 62 -0.61 -10.30 -3.50
C ILE A 62 0.37 -10.20 -4.68
N GLY A 63 1.28 -9.23 -4.66
CA GLY A 63 2.30 -9.06 -5.68
C GLY A 63 3.24 -10.27 -5.77
N VAL A 64 3.68 -10.81 -4.63
CA VAL A 64 4.49 -12.04 -4.56
C VAL A 64 3.70 -13.24 -5.11
N ALA A 65 2.42 -13.39 -4.75
CA ALA A 65 1.58 -14.45 -5.29
C ALA A 65 1.39 -14.34 -6.82
N LEU A 66 1.26 -13.13 -7.36
CA LEU A 66 1.24 -12.89 -8.82
C LEU A 66 2.59 -13.21 -9.47
N PHE A 67 3.71 -12.91 -8.81
CA PHE A 67 5.05 -13.18 -9.34
C PHE A 67 5.31 -14.69 -9.54
N PHE A 68 4.78 -15.51 -8.62
CA PHE A 68 4.83 -16.97 -8.68
C PHE A 68 3.64 -17.60 -9.42
N ASP A 69 2.91 -16.80 -10.21
CA ASP A 69 1.76 -17.22 -11.03
C ASP A 69 0.64 -17.93 -10.23
N LYS A 70 0.57 -17.71 -8.90
CA LYS A 70 -0.52 -18.22 -8.04
C LYS A 70 -1.82 -17.41 -8.19
N LEU A 71 -1.72 -16.20 -8.73
CA LEU A 71 -2.84 -15.32 -9.04
C LEU A 71 -2.79 -14.88 -10.51
N THR A 72 -3.96 -14.64 -11.10
CA THR A 72 -4.05 -13.97 -12.39
C THR A 72 -3.91 -12.46 -12.20
N ILE A 73 -3.38 -11.74 -13.21
CA ILE A 73 -3.27 -10.26 -13.19
C ILE A 73 -4.60 -9.62 -12.78
N ARG A 74 -5.71 -10.07 -13.37
CA ARG A 74 -7.04 -9.50 -13.09
C ARG A 74 -7.40 -9.63 -11.61
N ARG A 75 -7.19 -10.80 -11.00
CA ARG A 75 -7.48 -11.01 -9.58
C ARG A 75 -6.56 -10.20 -8.68
N ALA A 76 -5.27 -10.16 -8.98
CA ALA A 76 -4.29 -9.39 -8.22
C ALA A 76 -4.62 -7.89 -8.21
N LEU A 77 -4.91 -7.31 -9.38
CA LEU A 77 -5.28 -5.90 -9.49
C LEU A 77 -6.60 -5.57 -8.78
N TRP A 78 -7.60 -6.46 -8.86
CA TRP A 78 -8.85 -6.26 -8.13
C TRP A 78 -8.63 -6.28 -6.63
N LEU A 79 -7.94 -7.29 -6.10
CA LEU A 79 -7.67 -7.40 -4.66
C LEU A 79 -6.86 -6.22 -4.15
N ASP A 80 -5.71 -5.96 -4.76
CA ASP A 80 -4.81 -4.86 -4.38
C ASP A 80 -5.49 -3.49 -4.51
N GLY A 81 -6.17 -3.27 -5.64
CA GLY A 81 -6.93 -2.04 -5.89
C GLY A 81 -8.06 -1.81 -4.89
N THR A 82 -8.79 -2.86 -4.48
CA THR A 82 -9.84 -2.72 -3.45
C THR A 82 -9.26 -2.43 -2.07
N LEU A 83 -8.12 -3.01 -1.71
CA LEU A 83 -7.47 -2.77 -0.42
C LEU A 83 -6.93 -1.34 -0.34
N LEU A 84 -6.14 -0.91 -1.33
CA LEU A 84 -5.57 0.44 -1.38
C LEU A 84 -6.67 1.49 -1.53
N GLY A 85 -7.61 1.29 -2.46
CA GLY A 85 -8.72 2.22 -2.67
C GLY A 85 -9.63 2.34 -1.44
N GLY A 86 -9.95 1.23 -0.79
CA GLY A 86 -10.78 1.21 0.42
C GLY A 86 -10.13 1.92 1.60
N THR A 87 -8.85 1.65 1.85
CA THR A 87 -8.11 2.31 2.94
C THR A 87 -7.84 3.78 2.65
N PHE A 88 -7.57 4.15 1.40
CA PHE A 88 -7.45 5.56 1.00
C PHE A 88 -8.75 6.34 1.26
N LEU A 89 -9.90 5.81 0.83
CA LEU A 89 -11.21 6.45 1.07
C LEU A 89 -11.50 6.58 2.56
N LEU A 90 -11.28 5.52 3.34
CA LEU A 90 -11.46 5.54 4.79
C LEU A 90 -10.57 6.58 5.47
N SER A 91 -9.30 6.67 5.05
CA SER A 91 -8.34 7.64 5.58
C SER A 91 -8.81 9.08 5.35
N ASN A 92 -9.34 9.39 4.16
CA ASN A 92 -9.86 10.72 3.84
C ASN A 92 -11.14 11.06 4.63
N LEU A 93 -12.06 10.09 4.78
CA LEU A 93 -13.28 10.28 5.58
C LEU A 93 -12.97 10.62 7.04
N MET A 94 -12.01 9.90 7.64
CA MET A 94 -11.60 10.12 9.02
C MET A 94 -10.88 11.45 9.25
N VAL A 95 -10.19 11.96 8.23
CA VAL A 95 -9.57 13.29 8.27
C VAL A 95 -10.61 14.40 8.16
N SER A 96 -11.63 14.23 7.30
CA SER A 96 -12.69 15.23 7.09
C SER A 96 -13.74 15.30 8.21
N GLY A 97 -13.71 14.35 9.14
CA GLY A 97 -14.67 14.24 10.25
C GLY A 97 -14.34 15.10 11.48
N PHE A 98 -13.29 15.93 11.40
CA PHE A 98 -12.85 16.86 12.46
C PHE A 98 -12.97 18.31 11.99
#